data_AF-A0A2R7LWP7-F1
#
_entry.id   AF-A0A2R7LWP7-F1
#
_cell.length_a   1.000
_cell.length_b   1.000
_cell.length_c   1.000
_cell.angle_alpha   90.00
_cell.angle_beta   90.00
_cell.angle_gamma   90.00
#
_symmetry.space_group_name_H-M   'P 1'
#
loop_
_entity.id
_entity.type
_entity.pdbx_description
1 polymer ?
#
loop_
_entity_poly.entity_id
_entity_poly.type
_entity_poly.pdbx_seq_one_letter_code
_entity_poly.pdbx_strand_id
1 'polypeptide(L)'
;KKLIDAVEKEIQIQIEELPRKEIAKKAIENSKLIYVESDQIALDLINEYGPEHFIICSEFDDFYCNGIINAGSVFIGNYTPESAGDYASGTNHTLPTNGYAKNYSGVNLDSFMKSMTFQKISEKGIQNIGKAIEVMADAEGLQAHKNAVTLRLNSLE
;
A
#
# COMPACT_ATOMS: atom_id res chain seq x y z
N LYS A 1 13.18 11.65 -24.33
CA LYS A 1 14.58 12.13 -24.51
C LYS A 1 14.68 13.64 -24.29
N LYS A 2 14.12 14.51 -25.15
CA LYS A 2 14.14 15.97 -24.92
C LYS A 2 13.70 16.43 -23.51
N LEU A 3 12.64 15.83 -22.95
CA LEU A 3 12.19 16.12 -21.58
C LEU A 3 13.22 15.71 -20.52
N ILE A 4 13.88 14.57 -20.69
CA ILE A 4 14.94 14.10 -19.78
C ILE A 4 16.10 15.11 -19.77
N ASP A 5 16.54 15.56 -20.95
CA ASP A 5 17.64 16.52 -21.07
C ASP A 5 17.26 17.88 -20.43
N ALA A 6 15.99 18.30 -20.58
CA ALA A 6 15.48 19.52 -19.96
C ALA A 6 15.42 19.40 -18.43
N VAL A 7 14.96 18.26 -17.91
CA VAL A 7 14.92 17.98 -16.46
C VAL A 7 16.33 17.91 -15.88
N GLU A 8 17.27 17.23 -16.55
CA GLU A 8 18.67 17.15 -16.11
C GLU A 8 19.30 18.55 -16.01
N LYS A 9 19.10 19.38 -17.03
CA LYS A 9 19.57 20.76 -17.04
C LYS A 9 18.96 21.58 -15.89
N GLU A 10 17.65 21.46 -15.68
CA GLU A 10 16.96 22.23 -14.65
C GLU A 10 17.41 21.82 -13.24
N ILE A 11 17.64 20.52 -13.00
CA ILE A 11 18.22 20.00 -11.74
C ILE A 11 19.58 20.67 -11.48
N GLN A 12 20.46 20.75 -12.49
CA GLN A 12 21.78 21.38 -12.35
C GLN A 12 21.71 22.87 -12.02
N ILE A 13 20.70 23.57 -12.54
CA ILE A 13 20.50 25.00 -12.25
C ILE A 13 19.95 25.17 -10.83
N GLN A 14 18.85 24.50 -10.49
CA GLN A 14 18.16 24.71 -9.22
C GLN A 14 18.99 24.25 -8.02
N ILE A 15 19.80 23.19 -8.16
CA ILE A 15 20.59 22.66 -7.04
C ILE A 15 21.62 23.67 -6.52
N GLU A 16 22.15 24.55 -7.35
CA GLU A 16 23.15 25.53 -6.93
C GLU A 16 22.57 26.66 -6.06
N GLU A 17 21.28 26.92 -6.19
CA GLU A 17 20.53 27.91 -5.40
C GLU A 17 20.13 27.38 -4.02
N LEU A 18 20.28 26.07 -3.76
CA LEU A 18 19.85 25.46 -2.51
C LEU A 18 20.87 25.68 -1.37
N PRO A 19 20.44 26.16 -0.18
CA PRO A 19 21.32 26.25 0.99
C PRO A 19 21.89 24.89 1.43
N ARG A 20 21.17 23.80 1.16
CA ARG A 20 21.56 22.41 1.50
C ARG A 20 22.07 21.62 0.28
N LYS A 21 22.63 22.29 -0.73
CA LYS A 21 23.04 21.68 -2.01
C LYS A 21 23.98 20.49 -1.88
N GLU A 22 24.89 20.48 -0.91
CA GLU A 22 25.84 19.36 -0.72
C GLU A 22 25.16 18.04 -0.37
N ILE A 23 24.00 18.10 0.31
CA ILE A 23 23.17 16.91 0.60
C ILE A 23 22.42 16.50 -0.67
N ALA A 24 21.79 17.45 -1.35
CA ALA A 24 21.06 17.19 -2.58
C ALA A 24 21.96 16.59 -3.67
N LYS A 25 23.20 17.07 -3.84
CA LYS A 25 24.15 16.58 -4.84
C LYS A 25 24.44 15.10 -4.65
N LYS A 26 24.70 14.66 -3.42
CA LYS A 26 24.91 13.24 -3.08
C LYS A 26 23.69 12.36 -3.39
N ALA A 27 22.48 12.87 -3.16
CA ALA A 27 21.26 12.13 -3.52
C ALA A 27 21.07 12.05 -5.05
N ILE A 28 21.33 13.15 -5.76
CA ILE A 28 21.25 13.20 -7.23
C ILE A 28 22.26 12.28 -7.90
N GLU A 29 23.48 12.12 -7.35
CA GLU A 29 24.48 11.15 -7.85
C GLU A 29 23.96 9.70 -7.88
N ASN A 30 23.00 9.37 -7.02
CA ASN A 30 22.36 8.05 -6.94
C ASN A 30 21.03 7.97 -7.71
N SER A 31 20.56 9.08 -8.26
CA SER A 31 19.29 9.17 -8.99
C SER A 31 19.42 8.64 -10.42
N LYS A 32 18.29 8.31 -11.06
CA LYS A 32 18.23 7.78 -12.43
C LYS A 32 17.19 8.53 -13.24
N LEU A 33 17.55 8.88 -14.47
CA LEU A 33 16.62 9.31 -15.50
C LEU A 33 16.46 8.17 -16.49
N ILE A 34 15.26 7.59 -16.56
CA ILE A 34 15.01 6.37 -17.33
C ILE A 34 14.07 6.74 -18.47
N TYR A 35 14.49 6.44 -19.69
CA TYR A 35 13.63 6.50 -20.87
C TYR A 35 13.03 5.12 -21.09
N VAL A 36 11.71 5.08 -21.28
CA VAL A 36 10.97 3.87 -21.67
C VAL A 36 10.13 4.18 -22.90
N GLU A 37 9.79 3.13 -23.65
CA GLU A 37 9.15 3.25 -24.96
C GLU A 37 7.64 3.49 -24.90
N SER A 38 6.99 3.23 -23.76
CA SER A 38 5.55 3.40 -23.57
C SER A 38 5.16 3.61 -22.10
N ASP A 39 3.98 4.19 -21.88
CA ASP A 39 3.40 4.36 -20.55
C ASP A 39 3.17 3.03 -19.83
N GLN A 40 2.87 1.95 -20.57
CA GLN A 40 2.73 0.61 -19.98
C GLN A 40 4.04 0.13 -19.36
N ILE A 41 5.16 0.28 -20.07
CA ILE A 41 6.49 -0.09 -19.54
C ILE A 41 6.85 0.79 -18.34
N ALA A 42 6.49 2.09 -18.38
CA ALA A 42 6.69 2.99 -17.24
C ALA A 42 5.93 2.51 -16.01
N LEU A 43 4.64 2.21 -16.16
CA LEU A 43 3.77 1.76 -15.08
C LEU A 43 4.23 0.43 -14.50
N ASP A 44 4.60 -0.54 -15.35
CA ASP A 44 5.13 -1.83 -14.90
C ASP A 44 6.43 -1.65 -14.10
N LEU A 45 7.34 -0.77 -14.55
CA LEU A 45 8.56 -0.43 -13.83
C LEU A 45 8.26 0.22 -12.47
N ILE A 46 7.30 1.15 -12.41
CA ILE A 46 6.91 1.84 -11.17
C ILE A 46 6.32 0.83 -10.17
N ASN A 47 5.44 -0.05 -10.64
CA ASN A 47 4.85 -1.12 -9.82
C ASN A 47 5.91 -2.09 -9.30
N GLU A 48 6.91 -2.43 -10.11
CA GLU A 48 8.03 -3.26 -9.66
C GLU A 48 8.97 -2.50 -8.71
N TYR A 49 9.11 -1.19 -8.86
CA TYR A 49 9.93 -0.38 -7.96
C TYR A 49 9.27 -0.16 -6.59
N GLY A 50 7.95 0.07 -6.56
CA GLY A 50 7.18 0.36 -5.35
C GLY A 50 7.67 1.62 -4.62
N PRO A 51 7.60 2.80 -5.25
CA PRO A 51 8.12 4.04 -4.67
C PRO A 51 7.34 4.48 -3.43
N GLU A 52 8.02 5.22 -2.56
CA GLU A 52 7.40 5.93 -1.44
C GLU A 52 6.43 7.02 -1.95
N HIS A 53 6.93 7.89 -2.82
CA HIS A 53 6.16 8.94 -3.48
C HIS A 53 6.15 8.71 -4.99
N PHE A 54 4.97 8.65 -5.60
CA PHE A 54 4.80 8.58 -7.05
C PHE A 54 4.13 9.85 -7.57
N ILE A 55 4.85 10.63 -8.39
CA ILE A 55 4.35 11.89 -8.97
C ILE A 55 4.04 11.70 -10.45
N ILE A 56 2.80 11.95 -10.84
CA ILE A 56 2.30 11.83 -12.21
C ILE A 56 2.20 13.23 -12.83
N CYS A 57 3.17 13.56 -13.68
CA CYS A 57 3.17 14.78 -14.51
C CYS A 57 2.88 14.41 -15.98
N SER A 58 1.66 13.97 -16.26
CA SER A 58 1.22 13.50 -17.58
C SER A 58 -0.22 13.94 -17.88
N GLU A 59 -0.55 14.07 -19.17
CA GLU A 59 -1.94 14.27 -19.64
C GLU A 59 -2.78 12.99 -19.57
N PHE A 60 -2.15 11.83 -19.36
CA PHE A 60 -2.79 10.51 -19.23
C PHE A 60 -2.82 10.03 -17.77
N ASP A 61 -3.12 10.92 -16.82
CA ASP A 61 -3.12 10.60 -15.39
C ASP A 61 -4.07 9.45 -15.03
N ASP A 62 -5.25 9.37 -15.65
CA ASP A 62 -6.20 8.28 -15.47
C ASP A 62 -5.59 6.90 -15.75
N PHE A 63 -4.71 6.78 -16.74
CA PHE A 63 -4.04 5.50 -17.06
C PHE A 63 -3.17 5.04 -15.87
N TYR A 64 -2.35 5.95 -15.34
CA TYR A 64 -1.47 5.66 -14.22
C TYR A 64 -2.24 5.42 -12.92
N CYS A 65 -3.27 6.23 -12.64
CA CYS A 65 -4.08 6.10 -11.43
C CYS A 65 -4.88 4.80 -11.39
N ASN A 66 -5.38 4.32 -12.53
CA ASN A 66 -6.11 3.06 -12.61
C ASN A 66 -5.19 1.82 -12.63
N GLY A 67 -3.93 2.00 -13.05
CA GLY A 67 -2.98 0.90 -13.21
C GLY A 67 -1.95 0.75 -12.09
N ILE A 68 -1.82 1.73 -11.19
CA ILE A 68 -0.88 1.67 -10.08
C ILE A 68 -1.35 0.66 -9.03
N ILE A 69 -0.42 -0.19 -8.59
CA ILE A 69 -0.62 -1.25 -7.60
C ILE A 69 0.25 -0.97 -6.36
N ASN A 70 1.49 -0.48 -6.56
CA ASN A 70 2.45 -0.27 -5.48
C ASN A 70 2.97 1.18 -5.47
N ALA A 71 2.50 1.99 -4.53
CA ALA A 71 3.06 3.30 -4.18
C ALA A 71 2.64 3.69 -2.75
N GLY A 72 3.48 4.42 -2.03
CA GLY A 72 3.12 4.93 -0.70
C GLY A 72 2.07 6.05 -0.75
N SER A 73 2.33 7.07 -1.56
CA SER A 73 1.39 8.16 -1.86
C SER A 73 1.53 8.59 -3.32
N VAL A 74 0.42 8.97 -3.95
CA VAL A 74 0.34 9.35 -5.37
C VAL A 74 -0.06 10.81 -5.51
N PHE A 75 0.71 11.56 -6.30
CA PHE A 75 0.53 12.99 -6.56
C PHE A 75 0.20 13.19 -8.02
N ILE A 76 -0.90 13.88 -8.32
CA ILE A 76 -1.48 13.93 -9.66
C ILE A 76 -1.46 15.37 -10.20
N GLY A 77 -0.83 15.55 -11.35
CA GLY A 77 -0.84 16.80 -12.11
C GLY A 77 0.23 17.82 -11.70
N ASN A 78 0.44 18.80 -12.57
CA ASN A 78 1.56 19.75 -12.50
C ASN A 78 1.56 20.68 -11.28
N TYR A 79 0.45 20.77 -10.55
CA TYR A 79 0.26 21.66 -9.39
C TYR A 79 0.22 20.93 -8.05
N THR A 80 0.57 19.64 -8.04
CA THR A 80 0.54 18.79 -6.85
C THR A 80 1.96 18.36 -6.49
N PRO A 81 2.85 19.28 -6.05
CA PRO A 81 4.19 18.91 -5.62
C PRO A 81 4.15 18.07 -4.34
N GLU A 82 5.16 17.23 -4.14
CA GLU A 82 5.33 16.40 -2.92
C GLU A 82 5.18 17.22 -1.63
N SER A 83 5.70 18.45 -1.63
CA SER A 83 5.61 19.37 -0.50
C SER A 83 4.16 19.67 -0.07
N ALA A 84 3.18 19.63 -0.97
CA ALA A 84 1.78 19.76 -0.56
C ALA A 84 1.33 18.58 0.30
N GLY A 85 1.76 17.36 -0.05
CA GLY A 85 1.56 16.13 0.74
C GLY A 85 2.25 16.16 2.09
N ASP A 86 3.48 16.66 2.11
CA ASP A 86 4.29 16.73 3.32
C ASP A 86 3.71 17.64 4.40
N TYR A 87 2.92 18.64 3.99
CA TYR A 87 2.54 19.74 4.89
C TYR A 87 1.04 19.99 5.03
N ALA A 88 0.27 20.05 3.94
CA ALA A 88 -1.03 20.74 4.00
C ALA A 88 -2.17 20.12 3.18
N SER A 89 -1.93 19.12 2.33
CA SER A 89 -3.00 18.49 1.56
C SER A 89 -3.97 17.66 2.42
N GLY A 90 -3.47 17.15 3.55
CA GLY A 90 -4.22 16.31 4.50
C GLY A 90 -3.83 14.82 4.46
N THR A 91 -3.03 14.37 3.49
CA THR A 91 -2.45 13.01 3.49
C THR A 91 -1.40 12.87 4.59
N ASN A 92 -1.10 11.63 5.01
CA ASN A 92 -0.02 11.37 5.95
C ASN A 92 1.31 11.19 5.21
N HIS A 93 2.37 11.89 5.63
CA HIS A 93 3.69 11.78 5.02
C HIS A 93 4.58 10.68 5.64
N THR A 94 4.07 9.90 6.59
CA THR A 94 4.80 8.74 7.13
C THR A 94 4.47 7.53 6.27
N LEU A 95 5.34 7.27 5.29
CA LEU A 95 5.09 6.30 4.22
C LEU A 95 6.10 5.14 4.21
N PRO A 96 5.74 4.01 3.60
CA PRO A 96 6.66 2.89 3.41
C PRO A 96 7.66 3.21 2.30
N THR A 97 8.95 3.19 2.64
CA THR A 97 10.07 3.44 1.71
C THR A 97 10.81 2.14 1.35
N ASN A 98 11.85 2.21 0.50
CA ASN A 98 12.73 1.08 0.16
C ASN A 98 11.96 -0.19 -0.30
N GLY A 99 10.91 -0.01 -1.12
CA GLY A 99 10.09 -1.08 -1.67
C GLY A 99 9.03 -1.65 -0.71
N TYR A 100 8.94 -1.16 0.53
CA TYR A 100 7.91 -1.61 1.47
C TYR A 100 6.49 -1.23 1.03
N ALA A 101 6.31 -0.29 0.09
CA ALA A 101 5.01 0.03 -0.51
C ALA A 101 4.33 -1.18 -1.19
N LYS A 102 5.07 -2.26 -1.48
CA LYS A 102 4.50 -3.51 -2.00
C LYS A 102 3.66 -4.27 -0.96
N ASN A 103 3.94 -4.07 0.33
CA ASN A 103 3.37 -4.89 1.41
C ASN A 103 2.81 -4.07 2.58
N TYR A 104 3.05 -2.76 2.60
CA TYR A 104 2.68 -1.86 3.69
C TYR A 104 1.98 -0.63 3.13
N SER A 105 1.11 -0.04 3.95
CA SER A 105 0.48 1.25 3.67
C SER A 105 1.19 2.38 4.40
N GLY A 106 0.96 3.61 3.95
CA GLY A 106 1.24 4.80 4.76
C GLY A 106 0.45 4.80 6.07
N VAL A 107 0.97 5.50 7.07
CA VAL A 107 0.27 5.63 8.36
C VAL A 107 -1.09 6.27 8.16
N ASN A 108 -2.12 5.66 8.72
CA ASN A 108 -3.51 6.11 8.65
C ASN A 108 -4.21 5.85 10.00
N LEU A 109 -5.51 6.08 10.08
CA LEU A 109 -6.26 5.84 11.31
C LEU A 109 -6.19 4.36 11.75
N ASP A 110 -6.24 3.42 10.81
CA ASP A 110 -6.20 1.98 11.08
C ASP A 110 -4.90 1.56 11.79
N SER A 111 -3.81 2.30 11.56
CA SER A 111 -2.52 2.08 12.24
C SER A 111 -2.58 2.25 13.76
N PHE A 112 -3.60 2.95 14.27
CA PHE A 112 -3.83 3.18 15.70
C PHE A 112 -5.05 2.42 16.24
N MET A 113 -5.69 1.62 15.39
CA MET A 113 -6.87 0.82 15.75
C MET A 113 -6.49 -0.66 15.95
N LYS A 114 -7.42 -1.41 16.56
CA LYS A 114 -7.35 -2.87 16.67
C LYS A 114 -8.65 -3.45 16.16
N SER A 115 -8.58 -4.27 15.11
CA SER A 115 -9.73 -5.00 14.58
C SER A 115 -10.05 -6.21 15.47
N MET A 116 -11.24 -6.24 16.07
CA MET A 116 -11.69 -7.33 16.94
C MET A 116 -12.98 -7.95 16.39
N THR A 117 -12.98 -9.26 16.19
CA THR A 117 -14.16 -10.00 15.74
C THR A 117 -14.98 -10.50 16.93
N PHE A 118 -16.29 -10.29 16.88
CA PHE A 118 -17.23 -10.80 17.87
C PHE A 118 -18.18 -11.80 17.22
N GLN A 119 -18.48 -12.89 17.93
CA GLN A 119 -19.41 -13.91 17.47
C GLN A 119 -20.34 -14.31 18.60
N LYS A 120 -21.63 -14.42 18.28
CA LYS A 120 -22.68 -14.88 19.19
C LYS A 120 -23.54 -15.89 18.44
N ILE A 121 -23.51 -17.13 18.90
CA ILE A 121 -24.27 -18.23 18.31
C ILE A 121 -25.50 -18.46 19.20
N SER A 122 -26.69 -18.45 18.59
CA SER A 122 -27.93 -18.85 19.27
C SER A 122 -28.06 -20.37 19.35
N GLU A 123 -29.00 -20.87 20.15
CA GLU A 123 -29.30 -22.31 20.23
C GLU A 123 -29.58 -22.92 18.85
N LYS A 124 -30.48 -22.31 18.07
CA LYS A 124 -30.73 -22.72 16.68
C LYS A 124 -29.48 -22.61 15.80
N GLY A 125 -28.64 -21.62 16.05
CA GLY A 125 -27.38 -21.43 15.34
C GLY A 125 -26.41 -22.59 15.57
N ILE A 126 -26.21 -23.01 16.83
CA ILE A 126 -25.31 -24.12 17.14
C ILE A 126 -25.89 -25.45 16.66
N GLN A 127 -27.21 -25.65 16.69
CA GLN A 127 -27.85 -26.82 16.08
C GLN A 127 -27.63 -26.87 14.55
N ASN A 128 -27.58 -25.71 13.88
CA ASN A 128 -27.36 -25.63 12.43
C ASN A 128 -25.90 -25.93 12.02
N ILE A 129 -24.92 -25.33 12.70
CA ILE A 129 -23.50 -25.47 12.32
C ILE A 129 -22.75 -26.56 13.10
N GLY A 130 -23.31 -27.02 14.21
CA GLY A 130 -22.62 -27.89 15.17
C GLY A 130 -22.15 -29.19 14.54
N LYS A 131 -22.98 -29.83 13.71
CA LYS A 131 -22.58 -31.07 13.06
C LYS A 131 -21.38 -30.90 12.12
N ALA A 132 -21.32 -29.79 11.40
CA ALA A 132 -20.17 -29.48 10.55
C ALA A 132 -18.90 -29.31 11.38
N ILE A 133 -18.99 -28.60 12.52
CA ILE A 133 -17.85 -28.43 13.43
C ILE A 133 -17.37 -29.77 13.98
N GLU A 134 -18.28 -30.65 14.41
CA GLU A 134 -17.89 -31.98 14.90
C GLU A 134 -17.16 -32.80 13.84
N VAL A 135 -17.62 -32.80 12.59
CA VAL A 135 -17.01 -33.55 11.49
C VAL A 135 -15.62 -33.01 11.17
N MET A 136 -15.46 -31.69 11.09
CA MET A 136 -14.14 -31.08 10.86
C MET A 136 -13.18 -31.38 12.01
N ALA A 137 -13.62 -31.22 13.26
CA ALA A 137 -12.79 -31.49 14.43
C ALA A 137 -12.39 -32.96 14.55
N ASP A 138 -13.26 -33.90 14.14
CA ASP A 138 -12.94 -35.33 14.08
C ASP A 138 -11.87 -35.63 13.02
N ALA A 139 -12.03 -35.05 11.82
CA ALA A 139 -11.07 -35.22 10.72
C ALA A 139 -9.69 -34.65 11.05
N GLU A 140 -9.62 -33.58 11.85
CA GLU A 140 -8.37 -32.99 12.36
C GLU A 140 -7.79 -33.74 13.59
N GLY A 141 -8.50 -34.75 14.11
CA GLY A 141 -8.10 -35.47 15.33
C GLY A 141 -8.23 -34.65 16.62
N LEU A 142 -8.97 -33.54 16.60
CA LEU A 142 -9.16 -32.61 17.71
C LEU A 142 -10.39 -32.98 18.55
N GLN A 143 -10.34 -34.13 19.22
CA GLN A 143 -11.48 -34.67 19.99
C GLN A 143 -12.05 -33.70 21.03
N ALA A 144 -11.21 -32.88 21.69
CA ALA A 144 -11.68 -31.89 22.66
C ALA A 144 -12.53 -30.77 22.02
N HIS A 145 -12.20 -30.35 20.79
CA HIS A 145 -12.97 -29.34 20.06
C HIS A 145 -14.33 -29.89 19.64
N LYS A 146 -14.37 -31.12 19.13
CA LYS A 146 -15.60 -31.86 18.85
C LYS A 146 -16.48 -31.97 20.10
N ASN A 147 -15.92 -32.46 21.20
CA ASN A 147 -16.64 -32.66 22.45
C ASN A 147 -17.27 -31.36 22.99
N ALA A 148 -16.60 -30.21 22.82
CA ALA A 148 -17.14 -28.91 23.24
C ALA A 148 -18.46 -28.57 22.53
N VAL A 149 -18.62 -28.99 21.26
CA VAL A 149 -19.87 -28.83 20.50
C VAL A 149 -20.88 -29.90 20.87
N THR A 150 -20.45 -31.17 20.90
CA THR A 150 -21.32 -32.31 21.23
C THR A 150 -22.04 -32.10 22.57
N LEU A 151 -21.33 -31.64 23.61
CA LEU A 151 -21.95 -31.39 24.91
C LEU A 151 -23.06 -30.33 24.87
N ARG A 152 -22.94 -29.31 24.01
CA ARG A 152 -23.96 -28.27 23.84
C ARG A 152 -25.15 -28.79 23.05
N LEU A 153 -24.90 -29.52 21.95
CA LEU A 153 -25.97 -30.14 21.16
C LEU A 153 -26.79 -31.10 22.01
N ASN A 154 -26.14 -31.98 22.78
CA ASN A 154 -26.80 -32.93 23.66
C ASN A 154 -27.60 -32.25 24.79
N SER A 155 -27.24 -31.04 25.22
CA SER A 155 -27.99 -30.28 26.23
C SER A 155 -29.26 -29.61 25.69
N LEU A 156 -29.43 -29.57 24.36
CA LEU A 156 -30.57 -28.97 23.66
C LEU A 156 -31.51 -30.02 23.04
N GLU A 157 -31.20 -31.31 23.22
CA GLU A 157 -32.07 -32.46 22.92
C GLU A 157 -32.98 -32.76 24.12
#